data_AF-A0A949FL57-F1
#
_entry.id   AF-A0A949FL57-F1
#
_cell.length_a   1.000
_cell.length_b   1.000
_cell.length_c   1.000
_cell.angle_alpha   90.00
_cell.angle_beta   90.00
_cell.angle_gamma   90.00
#
_symmetry.space_group_name_H-M   'P 1'
#
loop_
_entity.id
_entity.type
_entity.pdbx_description
1 polymer ?
#
loop_
_entity_poly.entity_id
_entity_poly.type
_entity_poly.pdbx_seq_one_letter_code
_entity_poly.pdbx_strand_id
1 'polypeptide(L)' 'TAEPRLPGKNTAEAIAAGVHASLAGGARFLIERYRSQATWRTAPIVVTGGDAELLVPYLPTPCHQRDYLVLRGLYRLAMG' A
#
# COMPACT_ATOMS: atom_id res chain seq x y z
N THR A 1 -4.16 -6.62 -11.66
CA THR A 1 -3.42 -6.37 -12.92
C THR A 1 -2.19 -7.26 -12.97
N ALA A 2 -1.68 -7.61 -14.15
CA ALA A 2 -0.46 -8.41 -14.27
C ALA A 2 0.76 -7.61 -13.77
N GLU A 3 1.72 -8.26 -13.12
CA GLU A 3 2.98 -7.64 -12.73
C GLU A 3 3.69 -7.04 -13.96
N PRO A 4 4.25 -5.82 -13.86
CA PRO A 4 4.92 -5.20 -14.99
C PRO A 4 6.22 -5.93 -15.33
N ARG A 5 6.51 -5.98 -16.62
CA ARG A 5 7.74 -6.58 -17.16
C ARG A 5 8.98 -5.85 -16.67
N LEU A 6 10.02 -6.61 -16.29
CA LEU A 6 11.33 -6.08 -15.90
C LEU A 6 12.48 -6.66 -16.77
N PRO A 7 13.38 -5.81 -17.33
CA PRO A 7 13.16 -4.37 -17.56
C PRO A 7 12.06 -4.16 -18.63
N GLY A 8 11.37 -3.02 -18.55
CA GLY A 8 10.42 -2.63 -19.59
C GLY A 8 11.13 -2.41 -20.93
N LYS A 9 10.54 -2.87 -22.03
CA LYS A 9 11.13 -2.81 -23.38
C LYS A 9 10.67 -1.63 -24.22
N ASN A 10 9.74 -0.84 -23.70
CA ASN A 10 9.28 0.41 -24.27
C ASN A 10 8.98 1.39 -23.14
N THR A 11 8.71 2.64 -23.49
CA THR A 11 8.46 3.72 -22.52
C THR A 11 7.30 3.39 -21.57
N ALA A 12 6.19 2.84 -22.08
CA ALA A 12 5.04 2.52 -21.24
C ALA A 12 5.35 1.40 -20.24
N GLU A 13 6.04 0.34 -20.68
CA GLU A 13 6.50 -0.74 -19.80
C GLU A 13 7.52 -0.24 -18.76
N ALA A 14 8.45 0.64 -19.16
CA ALA A 14 9.44 1.20 -18.26
C ALA A 14 8.79 2.09 -17.17
N ILE A 15 7.78 2.89 -17.54
CA ILE A 15 6.98 3.67 -16.59
C ILE A 15 6.22 2.75 -15.64
N ALA A 16 5.53 1.73 -16.15
CA ALA A 16 4.78 0.79 -15.33
C ALA A 16 5.68 0.05 -14.33
N ALA A 17 6.84 -0.41 -14.79
CA ALA A 17 7.86 -1.01 -13.94
C ALA A 17 8.36 -0.05 -12.84
N GLY A 18 8.67 1.20 -13.20
CA GLY A 18 9.15 2.22 -12.27
C GLY A 18 8.10 2.60 -11.21
N VAL A 19 6.86 2.81 -11.61
CA VAL A 19 5.74 3.12 -10.69
C VAL A 19 5.51 1.95 -9.73
N HIS A 20 5.45 0.73 -10.25
CA HIS A 20 5.25 -0.45 -9.40
C HIS A 20 6.39 -0.64 -8.39
N ALA A 21 7.64 -0.58 -8.85
CA ALA A 21 8.80 -0.74 -7.99
C ALA A 21 8.89 0.35 -6.92
N SER A 22 8.64 1.60 -7.29
CA SER A 22 8.68 2.74 -6.35
C SER A 22 7.53 2.71 -5.35
N LEU A 23 6.31 2.36 -5.75
CA LEU A 23 5.16 2.30 -4.85
C LEU A 23 5.29 1.14 -3.86
N ALA A 24 5.48 -0.08 -4.35
CA ALA A 24 5.60 -1.27 -3.50
C ALA A 24 6.86 -1.21 -2.63
N GLY A 25 7.99 -0.82 -3.22
CA GLY A 25 9.27 -0.67 -2.52
C GLY A 25 9.24 0.46 -1.48
N GLY A 26 8.69 1.63 -1.83
CA GLY A 26 8.56 2.76 -0.92
C GLY A 26 7.65 2.45 0.26
N ALA A 27 6.51 1.78 0.02
CA ALA A 27 5.62 1.34 1.09
C ALA A 27 6.32 0.35 2.04
N ARG A 28 7.00 -0.68 1.51
CA ARG A 28 7.79 -1.63 2.31
C ARG A 28 8.85 -0.92 3.16
N PHE A 29 9.63 -0.05 2.53
CA PHE A 29 10.67 0.72 3.20
C PHE A 29 10.12 1.52 4.39
N LEU A 30 9.01 2.25 4.19
CA LEU A 30 8.40 3.02 5.27
C LEU A 30 7.87 2.12 6.40
N ILE A 31 7.21 1.01 6.07
CA ILE A 31 6.71 0.04 7.06
C ILE A 31 7.87 -0.49 7.92
N GLU A 32 8.99 -0.87 7.32
CA GLU A 32 10.17 -1.35 8.05
C GLU A 32 10.77 -0.26 8.95
N ARG A 33 10.84 0.98 8.45
CA ARG A 33 11.32 2.15 9.21
C ARG A 33 10.41 2.53 10.37
N TYR A 34 9.10 2.32 10.24
CA TYR A 34 8.18 2.45 11.38
C TYR A 34 8.40 1.30 12.36
N ARG A 35 8.45 0.05 11.90
CA ARG A 35 8.64 -1.13 12.76
C ARG A 35 9.95 -1.13 13.54
N SER A 36 10.98 -0.44 13.07
CA SER A 36 12.24 -0.26 13.81
C SER A 36 12.08 0.63 15.06
N GLN A 37 10.98 1.37 15.18
CA GLN A 37 10.65 2.21 16.33
C GLN A 37 9.77 1.42 17.31
N ALA A 38 10.10 1.46 18.61
CA ALA A 38 9.41 0.65 19.63
C ALA A 38 7.88 0.88 19.64
N THR A 39 7.44 2.13 19.44
CA THR A 39 6.03 2.52 19.39
C THR A 39 5.23 1.83 18.28
N TRP A 40 5.87 1.55 17.14
CA TRP A 40 5.18 1.06 15.93
C TRP A 40 5.54 -0.37 15.55
N ARG A 41 6.37 -1.05 16.35
CA ARG A 41 6.87 -2.41 16.10
C ARG A 41 5.75 -3.40 15.77
N THR A 42 4.63 -3.31 16.47
CA THR A 42 3.48 -4.20 16.34
C THR A 42 2.25 -3.52 15.73
N ALA A 43 2.42 -2.32 15.18
CA ALA A 43 1.31 -1.59 14.59
C ALA A 43 0.71 -2.38 13.40
N PRO A 44 -0.62 -2.51 13.33
CA PRO A 44 -1.26 -3.18 12.21
C PRO A 44 -1.07 -2.36 10.94
N ILE A 45 -0.81 -3.05 9.82
CA ILE A 45 -0.82 -2.42 8.50
C ILE A 45 -2.27 -2.40 8.02
N VAL A 46 -2.79 -1.22 7.73
CA VAL A 46 -4.14 -1.02 7.18
C VAL A 46 -4.02 -0.30 5.85
N VAL A 47 -4.69 -0.81 4.81
CA VAL A 47 -4.69 -0.24 3.47
C VAL A 47 -6.14 0.05 3.05
N THR A 48 -6.36 1.21 2.44
CA THR A 48 -7.65 1.68 1.90
C THR A 48 -7.39 2.43 0.59
N GLY A 49 -8.44 2.75 -0.16
CA GLY A 49 -8.36 3.47 -1.44
C GLY A 49 -8.65 2.56 -2.62
N GLY A 50 -8.86 3.15 -3.80
CA GLY A 50 -9.29 2.42 -5.00
C GLY A 50 -8.32 1.32 -5.44
N ASP A 51 -7.01 1.58 -5.34
CA ASP A 51 -5.97 0.65 -5.77
C ASP A 51 -5.42 -0.21 -4.61
N ALA A 52 -6.10 -0.26 -3.47
CA ALA A 52 -5.63 -1.00 -2.29
C ALA A 52 -5.36 -2.48 -2.61
N GLU A 53 -6.26 -3.12 -3.36
CA GLU A 53 -6.14 -4.53 -3.76
C GLU A 53 -4.90 -4.78 -4.63
N LEU A 54 -4.42 -3.77 -5.36
CA LEU A 54 -3.24 -3.88 -6.22
C LEU A 54 -1.95 -3.81 -5.39
N LEU A 55 -1.95 -3.09 -4.27
CA LEU A 55 -0.77 -2.91 -3.43
C LEU A 55 -0.61 -4.01 -2.37
N VAL A 56 -1.72 -4.49 -1.79
CA VAL A 56 -1.75 -5.45 -0.68
C VAL A 56 -0.87 -6.69 -0.89
N PRO A 57 -0.84 -7.34 -2.08
CA PRO A 57 0.01 -8.51 -2.31
C PRO A 57 1.50 -8.25 -2.11
N TYR A 58 1.93 -6.99 -2.21
CA TYR A 58 3.31 -6.59 -2.08
C TYR A 58 3.67 -6.11 -0.67
N LEU A 59 2.75 -6.05 0.30
CA LEU A 59 3.07 -5.55 1.64
C LEU A 59 3.34 -6.70 2.63
N PRO A 60 4.09 -6.46 3.73
CA PRO A 60 4.30 -7.45 4.77
C PRO A 60 2.98 -7.91 5.43
N THR A 61 2.88 -9.19 5.80
CA THR A 61 1.72 -9.74 6.52
C THR A 61 1.88 -9.62 8.04
N PRO A 62 0.78 -9.53 8.82
CA PRO A 62 -0.59 -9.33 8.35
C PRO A 62 -0.82 -7.89 7.84
N CYS A 63 -1.53 -7.78 6.72
CA CYS A 63 -1.95 -6.53 6.10
C CYS A 63 -3.47 -6.56 5.94
N HIS A 64 -4.17 -5.53 6.41
CA HIS A 64 -5.63 -5.47 6.45
C HIS A 64 -6.16 -4.46 5.45
N GLN A 65 -6.75 -4.93 4.36
CA GLN A 65 -7.56 -4.06 3.51
C GLN A 65 -8.85 -3.67 4.24
N ARG A 66 -9.19 -2.37 4.19
CA ARG A 66 -10.38 -1.78 4.79
C ARG A 66 -11.00 -0.79 3.82
N ASP A 67 -12.00 -1.25 3.09
CA ASP A 67 -12.71 -0.39 2.15
C ASP A 67 -13.53 0.67 2.90
N TYR A 68 -13.68 1.82 2.24
CA TYR A 68 -14.47 2.95 2.74
C TYR A 68 -14.01 3.49 4.09
N LEU A 69 -12.72 3.35 4.45
CA LEU A 69 -12.21 3.81 5.75
C LEU A 69 -12.50 5.30 5.99
N VAL A 70 -12.37 6.13 4.95
CA VAL A 70 -12.71 7.55 4.99
C VAL A 70 -14.21 7.76 5.24
N LEU A 71 -15.08 7.10 4.47
CA LEU A 71 -16.54 7.25 4.61
C LEU A 71 -17.02 6.75 5.98
N ARG A 72 -16.43 5.67 6.51
CA ARG A 72 -16.71 5.18 7.87
C ARG A 72 -16.29 6.21 8.92
N GLY A 73 -15.18 6.91 8.71
CA GLY A 73 -14.76 8.02 9.56
C GLY A 73 -15.76 9.17 9.54
N LEU A 74 -16.18 9.60 8.35
CA LEU A 74 -17.20 10.65 8.17
C LEU A 74 -18.53 10.28 8.83
N TYR A 75 -18.98 9.03 8.65
CA TYR A 75 -20.21 8.53 9.26
C TYR A 75 -20.16 8.63 10.79
N ARG A 76 -19.04 8.23 11.42
CA ARG A 76 -18.87 8.34 12.88
C ARG A 76 -18.89 9.79 13.35
N LEU A 77 -18.27 10.71 12.62
CA LEU A 77 -18.29 12.13 12.98
C LEU A 77 -19.70 12.74 12.87
N ALA A 78 -20.50 12.28 11.90
CA ALA A 78 -21.86 12.76 11.71
C ALA A 78 -22.85 12.19 12.74
N MET A 79 -22.62 10.95 13.21
CA MET A 79 -23.56 10.20 14.05
C MET A 79 -23.22 10.18 15.55
N GLY A 80 -21.97 10.51 15.94
CA GLY A 80 -21.50 10.43 17.33
C GLY A 80 -21.23 9.01 17.79
#